data_AF-A0A929JRR0-F1
#
_entry.id   AF-A0A929JRR0-F1
#
_cell.length_a   1.000
_cell.length_b   1.000
_cell.length_c   1.000
_cell.angle_alpha   90.00
_cell.angle_beta   90.00
_cell.angle_gamma   90.00
#
_symmetry.space_group_name_H-M   'P 1'
#
loop_
_entity.id
_entity.type
_entity.pdbx_description
1 polymer ?
#
loop_
_entity_poly.entity_id
_entity_poly.type
_entity_poly.pdbx_seq_one_letter_code
_entity_poly.pdbx_strand_id
1 'polypeptide(L)'
;MQEQQPTEDGHCPTGHDSERSNPSPEFDPQWQDPSPGRIRRFARYFYDRFIRLHGSPEQIAWGAAAGFFVAMSPTIGFQMLIAVPIAALFKVNKVAAAASVWLTNPATAPFIYWFNYKVGAKLLGYPVKAGFLSNPSWETFWHSGRHVFVSLTLGGVITGVGVALVGYFVILSMVKTAREKARKLRLRRQR
;
A
#
# COMPACT_ATOMS: atom_id res chain seq x y z
N MET A 1 60.86 -53.27 28.43
CA MET A 1 60.43 -54.25 27.41
C MET A 1 59.19 -54.92 28.02
N GLN A 2 57.97 -54.53 27.61
CA GLN A 2 57.16 -55.21 26.58
C GLN A 2 57.01 -56.71 26.92
N GLU A 3 55.84 -57.32 27.08
CA GLU A 3 54.58 -57.15 26.37
C GLU A 3 53.46 -57.99 27.03
N GLN A 4 52.23 -57.48 26.90
CA GLN A 4 50.98 -58.18 26.55
C GLN A 4 50.37 -59.30 27.44
N GLN A 5 49.11 -59.00 27.82
CA GLN A 5 48.02 -59.93 28.11
C GLN A 5 47.58 -60.72 26.86
N PRO A 6 46.83 -61.83 27.03
CA PRO A 6 45.51 -61.94 26.36
C PRO A 6 44.42 -62.50 27.32
N THR A 7 43.23 -61.86 27.44
CA THR A 7 41.95 -62.09 26.72
C THR A 7 41.36 -63.50 26.94
N GLU A 8 40.27 -63.63 27.70
CA GLU A 8 38.86 -63.89 27.26
C GLU A 8 38.44 -65.19 27.99
N ASP A 9 37.22 -65.50 28.43
CA ASP A 9 35.87 -64.97 28.28
C ASP A 9 35.03 -65.53 29.43
N GLY A 10 33.99 -64.79 29.85
CA GLY A 10 33.09 -65.22 30.91
C GLY A 10 31.70 -64.62 30.74
N HIS A 11 31.06 -64.92 29.61
CA HIS A 11 29.68 -64.54 29.34
C HIS A 11 28.70 -65.42 30.13
N CYS A 12 27.78 -64.81 30.89
CA CYS A 12 26.47 -65.41 31.09
C CYS A 12 25.38 -64.34 31.28
N PRO A 13 24.15 -64.62 30.82
CA PRO A 13 23.19 -63.61 30.41
C PRO A 13 22.06 -63.41 31.43
N THR A 14 21.30 -62.33 31.27
CA THR A 14 19.86 -62.12 31.58
C THR A 14 19.69 -60.59 31.55
N GLY A 15 18.90 -59.99 30.67
CA GLY A 15 17.46 -60.20 30.49
C GLY A 15 16.74 -58.99 31.13
N HIS A 16 15.83 -58.36 30.38
CA HIS A 16 14.95 -57.25 30.81
C HIS A 16 15.63 -55.86 30.94
N ASP A 17 15.18 -54.75 30.37
CA ASP A 17 13.96 -54.41 29.66
C ASP A 17 14.21 -53.27 28.67
N SER A 18 13.63 -53.40 27.48
CA SER A 18 13.62 -52.35 26.47
C SER A 18 12.44 -51.40 26.70
N GLU A 19 12.50 -50.59 27.75
CA GLU A 19 11.63 -49.41 27.84
C GLU A 19 12.14 -48.36 26.86
N ARG A 20 11.65 -48.46 25.62
CA ARG A 20 11.64 -47.34 24.67
C ARG A 20 10.73 -46.27 25.25
N SER A 21 11.31 -45.33 26.00
CA SER A 21 10.71 -44.03 26.24
C SER A 21 10.62 -43.32 24.89
N ASN A 22 9.48 -43.50 24.24
CA ASN A 22 9.11 -42.78 23.03
C ASN A 22 9.07 -41.28 23.39
N PRO A 23 9.95 -40.42 22.85
CA PRO A 23 9.81 -38.99 23.10
C PRO A 23 8.46 -38.57 22.53
N SER A 24 7.62 -38.00 23.39
CA SER A 24 6.36 -37.36 23.00
C SER A 24 6.59 -36.49 21.76
N PRO A 25 5.71 -36.52 20.74
CA PRO A 25 5.89 -35.75 19.53
C PRO A 25 6.09 -34.28 19.91
N GLU A 26 7.28 -33.78 19.64
CA GLU A 26 7.66 -32.38 19.81
C GLU A 26 6.71 -31.58 18.93
N PHE A 27 5.77 -30.87 19.56
CA PHE A 27 4.89 -29.95 18.87
C PHE A 27 5.77 -28.80 18.37
N ASP A 28 6.34 -28.94 17.18
CA ASP A 28 6.91 -27.84 16.42
C ASP A 28 5.73 -26.99 15.94
N PRO A 29 5.46 -25.84 16.60
CA PRO A 29 4.48 -24.92 16.08
C PRO A 29 5.18 -24.23 14.91
N GLN A 30 5.17 -24.88 13.75
CA GLN A 30 5.35 -24.20 12.48
C GLN A 30 4.20 -23.21 12.36
N TRP A 31 4.38 -22.04 12.96
CA TRP A 31 3.66 -20.83 12.65
C TRP A 31 4.01 -20.50 11.20
N GLN A 32 3.40 -21.21 10.25
CA GLN A 32 3.28 -20.78 8.88
C GLN A 32 2.46 -19.50 8.94
N ASP A 33 3.17 -18.38 9.09
CA ASP A 33 2.75 -17.08 8.61
C ASP A 33 2.04 -17.32 7.27
N PRO A 34 0.71 -17.07 7.18
CA PRO A 34 0.06 -17.13 5.89
C PRO A 34 0.74 -16.04 5.06
N SER A 35 1.52 -16.49 4.08
CA SER A 35 2.39 -15.64 3.28
C SER A 35 1.61 -14.38 2.91
N PRO A 36 2.06 -13.18 3.33
CA PRO A 36 1.29 -11.99 3.09
C PRO A 36 1.12 -11.85 1.57
N GLY A 37 -0.13 -11.98 1.11
CA GLY A 37 -0.50 -11.81 -0.29
C GLY A 37 0.14 -10.53 -0.84
N ARG A 38 0.39 -10.48 -2.15
CA ARG A 38 1.13 -9.38 -2.81
C ARG A 38 0.65 -7.98 -2.37
N ILE A 39 -0.65 -7.85 -2.15
CA ILE A 39 -1.34 -6.65 -1.63
C ILE A 39 -0.94 -6.32 -0.18
N ARG A 40 -0.85 -7.32 0.72
CA ARG A 40 -0.42 -7.14 2.12
C ARG A 40 1.06 -6.77 2.23
N ARG A 41 1.91 -7.24 1.32
CA ARG A 41 3.33 -6.81 1.22
C ARG A 41 3.46 -5.36 0.76
N PHE A 42 2.78 -4.99 -0.32
CA PHE A 42 2.75 -3.61 -0.79
C PHE A 42 2.18 -2.66 0.27
N ALA A 43 1.06 -3.05 0.90
CA ALA A 43 0.47 -2.31 2.00
C ALA A 43 1.44 -2.18 3.18
N ARG A 44 2.22 -3.22 3.53
CA ARG A 44 3.23 -3.16 4.61
C ARG A 44 4.40 -2.23 4.26
N TYR A 45 4.90 -2.27 3.03
CA TYR A 45 5.95 -1.36 2.57
C TYR A 45 5.50 0.10 2.63
N PHE A 46 4.32 0.39 2.09
CA PHE A 46 3.71 1.71 2.20
C PHE A 46 3.48 2.09 3.67
N TYR A 47 2.95 1.18 4.48
CA TYR A 47 2.72 1.35 5.91
C TYR A 47 3.97 1.71 6.71
N ASP A 48 5.11 1.05 6.48
CA ASP A 48 6.34 1.34 7.24
C ASP A 48 6.91 2.72 6.87
N ARG A 49 6.67 3.16 5.62
CA ARG A 49 6.96 4.52 5.18
C ARG A 49 5.96 5.53 5.76
N PHE A 50 4.68 5.17 5.80
CA PHE A 50 3.58 6.03 6.24
C PHE A 50 3.55 6.25 7.76
N ILE A 51 3.92 5.25 8.56
CA ILE A 51 3.93 5.33 10.03
C ILE A 51 5.02 6.28 10.55
N ARG A 52 6.04 6.56 9.72
CA ARG A 52 7.10 7.52 10.02
C ARG A 52 6.67 8.96 9.76
N LEU A 53 5.50 9.20 9.15
CA LEU A 53 4.97 10.55 9.04
C LEU A 53 4.56 11.06 10.41
N HIS A 54 5.12 12.21 10.77
CA HIS A 54 4.80 12.93 12.00
C HIS A 54 3.42 13.60 11.85
N GLY A 55 2.53 13.40 12.82
CA GLY A 55 1.17 14.00 12.84
C GLY A 55 0.11 13.08 13.45
N SER A 56 -1.10 13.59 13.70
CA SER A 56 -2.22 12.73 14.07
C SER A 56 -2.67 11.85 12.88
N PRO A 57 -3.27 10.66 13.11
CA PRO A 57 -3.80 9.83 12.03
C PRO A 57 -4.77 10.60 11.13
N GLU A 58 -5.58 11.47 11.71
CA GLU A 58 -6.54 12.31 11.03
C GLU A 58 -5.86 13.35 10.13
N GLN A 59 -4.79 14.00 10.60
CA GLN A 59 -4.02 14.96 9.78
C GLN A 59 -3.34 14.30 8.58
N ILE A 60 -2.86 13.05 8.75
CA ILE A 60 -2.28 12.26 7.66
C ILE A 60 -3.35 11.86 6.65
N ALA A 61 -4.52 11.40 7.12
CA ALA A 61 -5.64 11.03 6.27
C ALA A 61 -6.18 12.22 5.47
N TRP A 62 -6.37 13.38 6.10
CA TRP A 62 -6.80 14.60 5.41
C TRP A 62 -5.77 15.09 4.41
N GLY A 63 -4.47 15.03 4.76
CA GLY A 63 -3.39 15.35 3.82
C GLY A 63 -3.42 14.43 2.60
N ALA A 64 -3.56 13.13 2.81
CA ALA A 64 -3.65 12.16 1.72
C ALA A 64 -4.88 12.36 0.84
N ALA A 65 -6.05 12.61 1.44
CA ALA A 65 -7.29 12.88 0.71
C ALA A 65 -7.16 14.12 -0.20
N ALA A 66 -6.58 15.20 0.30
CA ALA A 66 -6.28 16.40 -0.50
C ALA A 66 -5.32 16.08 -1.65
N GLY A 67 -4.28 15.28 -1.39
CA GLY A 67 -3.35 14.84 -2.43
C GLY A 67 -4.02 13.99 -3.51
N PHE A 68 -4.88 13.03 -3.14
CA PHE A 68 -5.64 12.22 -4.10
C PHE A 68 -6.62 13.05 -4.93
N PHE A 69 -7.27 14.04 -4.33
CA PHE A 69 -8.12 14.97 -5.06
C PHE A 69 -7.33 15.72 -6.14
N VAL A 70 -6.17 16.28 -5.77
CA VAL A 70 -5.29 16.98 -6.71
C VAL A 70 -4.72 16.03 -7.77
N ALA A 71 -4.44 14.78 -7.41
CA ALA A 71 -3.94 13.76 -8.32
C ALA A 71 -4.94 13.42 -9.46
N MET A 72 -6.25 13.63 -9.23
CA MET A 72 -7.31 13.41 -10.21
C MET A 72 -7.60 14.64 -11.07
N SER A 73 -7.19 15.83 -10.64
CA SER A 73 -7.29 17.05 -11.45
C SER A 73 -6.28 17.05 -12.62
N PRO A 74 -6.63 17.62 -13.79
CA PRO A 74 -5.78 17.64 -14.99
C PRO A 74 -4.65 18.68 -14.88
N THR A 75 -3.89 18.66 -13.80
CA THR A 75 -2.84 19.63 -13.45
C THR A 75 -1.44 19.06 -13.68
N ILE A 76 -1.19 18.47 -14.86
CA ILE A 76 0.09 17.85 -15.21
C ILE A 76 1.26 18.82 -14.92
N GLY A 77 2.26 18.36 -14.16
CA GLY A 77 3.45 19.14 -13.81
C GLY A 77 3.27 20.14 -12.65
N PHE A 78 2.04 20.62 -12.38
CA PHE A 78 1.77 21.59 -11.31
C PHE A 78 1.11 20.97 -10.06
N GLN A 79 0.85 19.66 -10.07
CA GLN A 79 0.15 18.96 -8.98
C GLN A 79 0.79 19.20 -7.60
N MET A 80 2.13 19.17 -7.51
CA MET A 80 2.85 19.41 -6.25
C MET A 80 2.74 20.86 -5.77
N LEU A 81 2.79 21.81 -6.71
CA LEU A 81 2.64 23.24 -6.43
C LEU A 81 1.23 23.60 -5.97
N ILE A 82 0.24 22.75 -6.26
CA ILE A 82 -1.16 22.93 -5.81
C ILE A 82 -1.40 22.14 -4.50
N ALA A 83 -0.99 20.89 -4.45
CA ALA A 83 -1.24 20.01 -3.32
C ALA A 83 -0.55 20.47 -2.03
N VAL A 84 0.70 20.95 -2.11
CA VAL A 84 1.45 21.36 -0.91
C VAL A 84 0.87 22.64 -0.28
N PRO A 85 0.53 23.71 -1.04
CA PRO A 85 -0.17 24.86 -0.47
C PRO A 85 -1.56 24.56 0.05
N ILE A 86 -2.34 23.71 -0.63
CA ILE A 86 -3.63 23.23 -0.11
C ILE A 86 -3.42 22.54 1.25
N ALA A 87 -2.46 21.62 1.33
CA ALA A 87 -2.16 20.95 2.59
C ALA A 87 -1.68 21.92 3.69
N ALA A 88 -0.92 22.95 3.32
CA ALA A 88 -0.49 23.99 4.24
C ALA A 88 -1.67 24.84 4.74
N LEU A 89 -2.59 25.22 3.85
CA LEU A 89 -3.77 26.04 4.16
C LEU A 89 -4.70 25.32 5.14
N PHE A 90 -4.96 24.04 4.92
CA PHE A 90 -5.78 23.22 5.82
C PHE A 90 -5.02 22.74 7.07
N LYS A 91 -3.74 23.11 7.23
CA LYS A 91 -2.87 22.69 8.34
C LYS A 91 -2.82 21.16 8.51
N VAL A 92 -2.84 20.44 7.38
CA VAL A 92 -2.77 18.97 7.31
C VAL A 92 -1.37 18.50 6.92
N ASN A 93 -1.13 17.20 6.91
CA ASN A 93 0.20 16.68 6.64
C ASN A 93 0.61 16.88 5.16
N LYS A 94 1.56 17.80 4.94
CA LYS A 94 2.10 18.14 3.60
C LYS A 94 2.81 16.97 2.92
N VAL A 95 3.50 16.13 3.70
CA VAL A 95 4.21 14.95 3.18
C VAL A 95 3.21 13.90 2.73
N ALA A 96 2.11 13.71 3.48
CA ALA A 96 1.04 12.81 3.09
C ALA A 96 0.35 13.27 1.79
N ALA A 97 0.10 14.57 1.67
CA ALA A 97 -0.44 15.16 0.45
C ALA A 97 0.49 14.95 -0.75
N ALA A 98 1.77 15.30 -0.61
CA ALA A 98 2.79 15.08 -1.63
C ALA A 98 2.91 13.60 -2.05
N ALA A 99 2.95 12.69 -1.07
CA ALA A 99 3.05 11.25 -1.33
C ALA A 99 1.82 10.70 -2.07
N SER A 100 0.64 11.27 -1.81
CA SER A 100 -0.61 10.81 -2.44
C SER A 100 -0.75 11.30 -3.88
N VAL A 101 -0.16 12.46 -4.22
CA VAL A 101 -0.06 12.95 -5.60
C VAL A 101 0.76 12.00 -6.49
N TRP A 102 1.80 11.38 -5.93
CA TRP A 102 2.65 10.41 -6.64
C TRP A 102 1.93 9.11 -7.06
N LEU A 103 0.66 8.93 -6.67
CA LEU A 103 -0.17 7.85 -7.20
C LEU A 103 -0.41 8.00 -8.71
N THR A 104 -0.52 9.23 -9.20
CA THR A 104 -0.63 9.56 -10.63
C THR A 104 0.77 9.65 -11.23
N ASN A 105 1.37 8.49 -11.49
CA ASN A 105 2.65 8.38 -12.19
C ASN A 105 2.45 8.49 -13.71
N PRO A 106 3.50 8.79 -14.51
CA PRO A 106 3.37 8.89 -15.96
C PRO A 106 2.79 7.66 -16.66
N ALA A 107 2.90 6.47 -16.05
CA ALA A 107 2.29 5.25 -16.58
C ALA A 107 0.79 5.12 -16.23
N THR A 108 0.34 5.64 -15.09
CA THR A 108 -1.08 5.61 -14.67
C THR A 108 -1.88 6.82 -15.13
N ALA A 109 -1.20 7.95 -15.40
CA ALA A 109 -1.84 9.20 -15.82
C ALA A 109 -2.71 9.07 -17.09
N PRO A 110 -2.29 8.37 -18.16
CA PRO A 110 -3.13 8.19 -19.35
C PRO A 110 -4.45 7.48 -19.02
N PHE A 111 -4.40 6.45 -18.17
CA PHE A 111 -5.58 5.70 -17.76
C PHE A 111 -6.53 6.53 -16.88
N ILE A 112 -5.98 7.27 -15.91
CA ILE A 112 -6.76 8.15 -15.03
C ILE A 112 -7.45 9.26 -15.84
N TYR A 113 -6.72 9.93 -16.72
CA TYR A 113 -7.29 11.00 -17.55
C TYR A 113 -8.29 10.47 -18.56
N TRP A 114 -8.06 9.30 -19.12
CA TRP A 114 -9.06 8.62 -19.94
C TRP A 114 -10.36 8.39 -19.16
N PHE A 115 -10.26 7.86 -17.94
CA PHE A 115 -11.44 7.61 -17.11
C PHE A 115 -12.17 8.91 -16.75
N ASN A 116 -11.43 9.95 -16.35
CA ASN A 116 -12.00 11.25 -16.02
C ASN A 116 -12.67 11.90 -17.24
N TYR A 117 -12.03 11.86 -18.41
CA TYR A 117 -12.62 12.34 -19.66
C TYR A 117 -13.92 11.61 -19.98
N LYS A 118 -13.94 10.26 -19.89
CA LYS A 118 -15.14 9.46 -20.15
C LYS A 118 -16.29 9.82 -19.20
N VAL A 119 -15.99 9.97 -17.91
CA VAL A 119 -16.98 10.38 -16.91
C VAL A 119 -17.53 11.76 -17.25
N GLY A 120 -16.67 12.76 -17.42
CA GLY A 120 -17.10 14.13 -17.70
C GLY A 120 -17.80 14.32 -19.04
N ALA A 121 -17.34 13.66 -20.10
CA ALA A 121 -17.97 13.71 -21.43
C ALA A 121 -19.38 13.09 -21.40
N LYS A 122 -19.55 11.97 -20.68
CA LYS A 122 -20.86 11.34 -20.48
C LYS A 122 -21.83 12.28 -19.74
N LEU A 123 -21.35 13.00 -18.74
CA LEU A 123 -22.14 13.98 -17.97
C LEU A 123 -22.52 15.21 -18.80
N LEU A 124 -21.63 15.68 -19.66
CA LEU A 124 -21.85 16.85 -20.52
C LEU A 124 -22.61 16.53 -21.82
N GLY A 125 -22.91 15.25 -22.07
CA GLY A 125 -23.55 14.82 -23.31
C GLY A 125 -22.65 14.95 -24.55
N TYR A 126 -21.34 15.06 -24.37
CA TYR A 126 -20.41 15.16 -25.50
C TYR A 126 -20.13 13.78 -26.11
N PRO A 127 -20.02 13.69 -27.45
CA PRO A 127 -19.64 12.44 -28.09
C PRO A 127 -18.22 12.07 -27.64
N VAL A 128 -18.09 10.92 -26.98
CA VAL A 128 -16.79 10.37 -26.60
C VAL A 128 -16.06 10.00 -27.89
N LYS A 129 -15.13 10.85 -28.32
CA LYS A 129 -14.38 10.62 -29.56
C LYS A 129 -13.50 9.38 -29.38
N ALA A 130 -13.79 8.34 -30.17
CA ALA A 130 -13.03 7.08 -30.17
C ALA A 130 -11.52 7.30 -30.44
N GLY A 131 -11.13 8.39 -31.11
CA GLY A 131 -9.72 8.76 -31.32
C GLY A 131 -8.90 8.87 -30.02
N PHE A 132 -9.53 9.27 -28.90
CA PHE A 132 -8.85 9.31 -27.60
C PHE A 132 -8.64 7.90 -26.99
N LEU A 133 -9.46 6.91 -27.38
CA LEU A 133 -9.30 5.50 -26.99
C LEU A 133 -8.19 4.81 -27.78
N SER A 134 -8.02 5.15 -29.06
CA SER A 134 -7.09 4.48 -29.96
C SER A 134 -5.69 5.12 -30.00
N ASN A 135 -5.58 6.44 -29.80
CA ASN A 135 -4.30 7.11 -29.61
C ASN A 135 -4.49 8.37 -28.76
N PRO A 136 -4.25 8.31 -27.44
CA PRO A 136 -4.18 9.50 -26.60
C PRO A 136 -2.93 10.32 -26.98
N SER A 137 -3.01 11.03 -28.11
CA SER A 137 -1.94 11.90 -28.61
C SER A 137 -2.13 13.32 -28.10
N TRP A 138 -1.01 14.02 -27.90
CA TRP A 138 -0.98 15.44 -27.55
C TRP A 138 -1.70 16.32 -28.59
N GLU A 139 -1.69 15.90 -29.84
CA GLU A 139 -2.34 16.57 -30.97
C GLU A 139 -3.88 16.53 -30.88
N THR A 140 -4.44 15.39 -30.45
CA THR A 140 -5.90 15.25 -30.19
C THR A 140 -6.34 16.14 -29.02
N PHE A 141 -5.48 16.30 -28.01
CA PHE A 141 -5.69 17.20 -26.89
C PHE A 141 -5.70 18.67 -27.35
N TRP A 142 -4.82 19.06 -28.27
CA TRP A 142 -4.73 20.45 -28.76
C TRP A 142 -5.91 20.85 -29.65
N HIS A 143 -6.35 19.98 -30.57
CA HIS A 143 -7.43 20.29 -31.52
C HIS A 143 -8.84 20.31 -30.93
N SER A 144 -9.10 19.60 -29.81
CA SER A 144 -10.39 19.58 -29.13
C SER A 144 -10.33 20.20 -27.72
N GLY A 145 -9.31 21.04 -27.49
CA GLY A 145 -8.81 21.42 -26.16
C GLY A 145 -9.88 21.89 -25.18
N ARG A 146 -10.82 22.75 -25.61
CA ARG A 146 -11.85 23.27 -24.69
C ARG A 146 -12.82 22.20 -24.19
N HIS A 147 -13.37 21.38 -25.10
CA HIS A 147 -14.33 20.33 -24.71
C HIS A 147 -13.66 19.21 -23.91
N VAL A 148 -12.42 18.86 -24.30
CA VAL A 148 -11.62 17.86 -23.61
C VAL A 148 -11.24 18.35 -22.21
N PHE A 149 -10.78 19.59 -22.08
CA PHE A 149 -10.43 20.19 -20.80
C PHE A 149 -11.62 20.31 -19.84
N VAL A 150 -12.78 20.79 -20.33
CA VAL A 150 -13.99 20.90 -19.50
C VAL A 150 -14.47 19.52 -19.04
N SER A 151 -14.45 18.52 -19.93
CA SER A 151 -14.81 17.15 -19.58
C SER A 151 -13.82 16.53 -18.58
N LEU A 152 -12.52 16.70 -18.79
CA LEU A 152 -11.48 16.24 -17.87
C LEU A 152 -11.58 16.90 -16.50
N THR A 153 -11.85 18.19 -16.46
CA THR A 153 -11.99 18.94 -15.21
C THR A 153 -13.22 18.49 -14.45
N LEU A 154 -14.39 18.41 -15.11
CA LEU A 154 -15.62 17.96 -14.47
C LEU A 154 -15.51 16.51 -13.98
N GLY A 155 -15.00 15.63 -14.85
CA GLY A 155 -14.77 14.24 -14.50
C GLY A 155 -13.77 14.10 -13.36
N GLY A 156 -12.65 14.83 -13.41
CA GLY A 156 -11.61 14.84 -12.37
C GLY A 156 -12.09 15.38 -11.03
N VAL A 157 -13.02 16.36 -11.00
CA VAL A 157 -13.66 16.81 -9.76
C VAL A 157 -14.52 15.69 -9.17
N ILE A 158 -15.34 15.04 -9.98
CA ILE A 158 -16.28 14.00 -9.51
C ILE A 158 -15.51 12.76 -9.02
N THR A 159 -14.61 12.25 -9.85
CA THR A 159 -13.79 11.09 -9.48
C THR A 159 -12.82 11.45 -8.36
N GLY A 160 -12.28 12.67 -8.36
CA GLY A 160 -11.43 13.21 -7.31
C GLY A 160 -12.12 13.23 -5.95
N VAL A 161 -13.36 13.71 -5.87
CA VAL A 161 -14.14 13.68 -4.61
C VAL A 161 -14.34 12.23 -4.14
N GLY A 162 -14.75 11.32 -5.03
CA GLY A 162 -14.93 9.91 -4.69
C GLY A 162 -13.65 9.26 -4.16
N VAL A 163 -12.53 9.46 -4.87
CA VAL A 163 -11.22 8.91 -4.50
C VAL A 163 -10.69 9.56 -3.22
N ALA A 164 -10.89 10.86 -3.03
CA ALA A 164 -10.48 11.54 -1.80
C ALA A 164 -11.24 11.01 -0.57
N LEU A 165 -12.55 10.79 -0.69
CA LEU A 165 -13.37 10.22 0.38
C LEU A 165 -12.92 8.80 0.73
N VAL A 166 -12.82 7.92 -0.28
CA VAL A 166 -12.36 6.54 -0.07
C VAL A 166 -10.93 6.52 0.49
N GLY A 167 -10.04 7.34 -0.08
CA GLY A 167 -8.65 7.48 0.33
C GLY A 167 -8.52 7.95 1.78
N TYR A 168 -9.36 8.88 2.23
CA TYR A 168 -9.41 9.33 3.62
C TYR A 168 -9.64 8.16 4.58
N PHE A 169 -10.71 7.37 4.35
CA PHE A 169 -11.04 6.25 5.23
C PHE A 169 -10.00 5.14 5.18
N VAL A 170 -9.45 4.84 4.00
CA VAL A 170 -8.39 3.84 3.84
C VAL A 170 -7.15 4.25 4.62
N ILE A 171 -6.66 5.48 4.43
CA ILE A 171 -5.46 5.97 5.12
C ILE A 171 -5.69 6.06 6.64
N LEU A 172 -6.86 6.54 7.07
CA LEU A 172 -7.20 6.62 8.49
C LEU A 172 -7.17 5.24 9.15
N SER A 173 -7.85 4.25 8.54
CA SER A 173 -7.90 2.87 9.03
C SER A 173 -6.51 2.22 9.03
N MET A 174 -5.72 2.46 7.98
CA MET A 174 -4.35 1.98 7.90
C MET A 174 -3.49 2.55 9.04
N VAL A 175 -3.49 3.87 9.24
CA VAL A 175 -2.65 4.52 10.26
C VAL A 175 -3.11 4.17 11.68
N LYS A 176 -4.40 4.06 11.95
CA LYS A 176 -4.92 3.64 13.27
C LYS A 176 -4.51 2.22 13.62
N THR A 177 -4.80 1.28 12.72
CA THR A 177 -4.39 -0.14 12.87
C THR A 177 -2.88 -0.25 13.02
N ALA A 178 -2.13 0.64 12.36
CA ALA A 178 -0.69 0.66 12.42
C ALA A 178 -0.14 0.96 13.81
N ARG A 179 -0.65 2.04 14.38
CA ARG A 179 -0.23 2.54 15.70
C ARG A 179 -0.64 1.57 16.79
N GLU A 180 -1.80 0.94 16.68
CA GLU A 180 -2.26 -0.09 17.61
C GLU A 180 -1.34 -1.31 17.62
N LYS A 181 -0.98 -1.84 16.45
CA LYS A 181 -0.05 -2.96 16.33
C LYS A 181 1.33 -2.60 16.88
N ALA A 182 1.84 -1.41 16.56
CA ALA A 182 3.12 -0.94 17.09
C ALA A 182 3.10 -0.81 18.62
N ARG A 183 1.99 -0.32 19.21
CA ARG A 183 1.80 -0.23 20.67
C ARG A 183 1.81 -1.61 21.32
N LYS A 184 1.05 -2.58 20.77
CA LYS A 184 1.01 -3.97 21.29
C LYS A 184 2.38 -4.65 21.24
N LEU A 185 3.13 -4.46 20.15
CA LEU A 185 4.48 -5.03 20.01
C LEU A 185 5.48 -4.45 21.02
N ARG A 186 5.39 -3.15 21.32
CA ARG A 186 6.23 -2.52 22.36
C ARG A 186 5.95 -3.11 23.75
N LEU A 187 4.68 -3.33 24.09
CA LEU A 187 4.29 -3.96 25.36
C LEU A 187 4.74 -5.43 25.44
N ARG A 188 4.72 -6.18 24.33
CA ARG A 188 5.23 -7.56 24.29
C ARG A 188 6.76 -7.65 24.40
N ARG A 189 7.50 -6.60 24.04
CA ARG A 189 8.97 -6.53 24.22
C ARG A 189 9.39 -6.15 25.64
N GLN A 190 8.45 -5.69 26.46
CA GLN A 190 8.68 -5.26 27.85
C GLN A 190 8.28 -6.34 28.88
N ARG A 191 7.72 -7.46 28.41
CA ARG A 191 7.46 -8.67 29.21
C ARG A 191 8.47 -9.73 28.81
#